data_AF-A0A5C4V5W8-F1
#
_entry.id   AF-A0A5C4V5W8-F1
#
_cell.length_a   1.000
_cell.length_b   1.000
_cell.length_c   1.000
_cell.angle_alpha   90.00
_cell.angle_beta   90.00
_cell.angle_gamma   90.00
#
_symmetry.space_group_name_H-M   'P 1'
#
loop_
_entity.id
_entity.type
_entity.pdbx_description
1 polymer ?
#
loop_
_entity_poly.entity_id
_entity_poly.type
_entity_poly.pdbx_seq_one_letter_code
_entity_poly.pdbx_strand_id
1 'polypeptide(L)'
;MPDRSDLTLPCLACGKPLTSALPGACINQPSGATTFTTTGHYGSTVFDPMDGSRLDVNVCDDCLTARRDRVLHIAHDGTLQPWGVD
;
A
#
# COMPACT_ATOMS: atom_id res chain seq x y z
N MET A 1 12.96 -18.39 10.50
CA MET A 1 12.56 -17.03 10.09
C MET A 1 12.52 -17.06 8.58
N PRO A 2 11.39 -16.79 7.90
CA PRO A 2 11.41 -16.74 6.45
C PRO A 2 12.44 -15.70 6.01
N ASP A 3 13.25 -16.11 5.03
CA ASP A 3 14.20 -15.25 4.35
C ASP A 3 13.46 -13.99 3.87
N ARG A 4 13.97 -12.80 4.23
CA ARG A 4 13.37 -11.49 3.89
C ARG A 4 13.51 -11.18 2.39
N SER A 5 14.08 -12.08 1.60
CA SER A 5 14.38 -11.93 0.17
C SER A 5 13.14 -11.78 -0.73
N ASP A 6 11.93 -12.14 -0.26
CA ASP A 6 10.67 -11.89 -0.95
C ASP A 6 9.60 -11.34 0.01
N LEU A 7 9.85 -10.14 0.55
CA LEU A 7 8.87 -9.38 1.34
C LEU A 7 7.74 -8.87 0.45
N THR A 8 6.82 -9.74 0.02
CA THR A 8 5.60 -9.32 -0.66
C THR A 8 4.37 -9.72 0.15
N LEU A 9 3.63 -8.74 0.63
CA LEU A 9 2.38 -8.94 1.37
C LEU A 9 1.22 -9.14 0.40
N PRO A 10 0.20 -9.96 0.73
CA PRO A 10 -1.00 -10.06 -0.09
C PRO A 10 -1.79 -8.74 -0.08
N CYS A 11 -2.72 -8.61 -1.02
CA CYS A 11 -3.66 -7.48 -1.04
C CYS A 11 -4.52 -7.47 0.25
N LEU A 12 -4.54 -6.34 0.95
CA LEU A 12 -5.32 -6.14 2.17
C LEU A 12 -6.84 -6.30 1.93
N ALA A 13 -7.31 -5.89 0.74
CA ALA A 13 -8.75 -5.84 0.45
C ALA A 13 -9.35 -7.18 0.00
N CYS A 14 -8.59 -8.02 -0.70
CA CYS A 14 -9.10 -9.26 -1.28
C CYS A 14 -8.25 -10.51 -0.99
N GLY A 15 -7.10 -10.37 -0.33
CA GLY A 15 -6.20 -11.48 -0.02
C GLY A 15 -5.39 -12.02 -1.22
N LYS A 16 -5.52 -11.42 -2.42
CA LYS A 16 -4.78 -11.83 -3.62
C LYS A 16 -3.27 -11.87 -3.32
N PRO A 17 -2.58 -13.01 -3.53
CA PRO A 17 -1.13 -13.07 -3.46
C PRO A 17 -0.51 -12.12 -4.48
N LEU A 18 0.54 -11.42 -4.09
CA LEU A 18 1.24 -10.47 -4.95
C LEU A 18 2.67 -10.95 -5.17
N THR A 19 3.23 -10.59 -6.32
CA THR A 19 4.60 -10.94 -6.72
C THR A 19 5.48 -9.71 -6.56
N SER A 20 6.69 -9.88 -6.02
CA SER A 20 7.67 -8.80 -5.96
C SER A 20 8.04 -8.33 -7.37
N ALA A 21 8.02 -7.02 -7.59
CA ALA A 21 8.58 -6.39 -8.79
C ALA A 21 10.13 -6.37 -8.75
N LEU A 22 10.72 -6.57 -7.58
CA LEU A 22 12.17 -6.63 -7.37
C LEU A 22 12.54 -7.90 -6.58
N PRO A 23 12.51 -9.08 -7.22
CA PRO A 23 12.84 -10.35 -6.56
C PRO A 23 14.24 -10.34 -5.93
N GLY A 24 14.36 -10.88 -4.72
CA GLY A 24 15.63 -10.92 -3.98
C GLY A 24 15.99 -9.61 -3.26
N ALA A 25 15.20 -8.55 -3.42
CA ALA A 25 15.34 -7.34 -2.63
C ALA A 25 14.48 -7.43 -1.36
N CYS A 26 15.06 -7.07 -0.21
CA CYS A 26 14.35 -7.05 1.08
C CYS A 26 13.41 -5.83 1.23
N ILE A 27 12.60 -5.53 0.21
CA ILE A 27 11.70 -4.38 0.14
C ILE A 27 10.33 -4.79 -0.39
N ASN A 28 9.26 -4.20 0.15
CA ASN A 28 7.88 -4.46 -0.28
C ASN A 28 7.51 -3.61 -1.50
N GLN A 29 7.75 -4.17 -2.68
CA GLN A 29 7.49 -3.53 -3.98
C GLN A 29 6.67 -4.50 -4.86
N PRO A 30 5.37 -4.69 -4.60
CA PRO A 30 4.54 -5.62 -5.37
C PRO A 30 4.29 -5.13 -6.80
N SER A 31 4.25 -6.04 -7.75
CA SER A 31 3.77 -5.78 -9.11
C SER A 31 2.24 -5.79 -9.15
N GLY A 32 1.62 -4.81 -9.81
CA GLY A 32 0.16 -4.69 -9.93
C GLY A 32 -0.56 -4.32 -8.63
N ALA A 33 0.12 -3.58 -7.76
CA ALA A 33 -0.42 -3.09 -6.50
C ALA A 33 0.33 -1.85 -6.02
N THR A 34 -0.32 -1.08 -5.16
CA THR A 34 0.29 0.06 -4.46
C THR A 34 0.62 -0.34 -3.02
N THR A 35 1.87 -0.09 -2.62
CA THR A 35 2.30 -0.17 -1.21
C THR A 35 2.01 1.15 -0.52
N PHE A 36 1.36 1.09 0.64
CA PHE A 36 1.23 2.19 1.57
C PHE A 36 2.12 1.91 2.77
N THR A 37 3.14 2.74 2.94
CA THR A 37 4.04 2.71 4.09
C THR A 37 3.71 3.87 5.00
N THR A 38 3.55 3.58 6.29
CA THR A 38 3.35 4.62 7.29
C THR A 38 4.17 4.38 8.55
N THR A 39 4.59 5.48 9.14
CA THR A 39 5.15 5.57 10.49
C THR A 39 4.09 6.26 11.35
N GLY A 40 3.65 5.63 12.45
CA GLY A 40 2.70 6.16 13.45
C GLY A 40 1.69 7.21 12.99
N HIS A 41 0.40 6.87 12.89
CA HIS A 41 -0.63 7.86 12.57
C HIS A 41 -1.23 8.47 13.83
N TYR A 42 -1.09 9.80 13.99
CA TYR A 42 -1.87 10.56 14.97
C TYR A 42 -3.37 10.26 14.79
N GLY A 43 -3.96 9.55 15.76
CA GLY A 43 -5.37 9.16 15.76
C GLY A 43 -5.65 7.67 15.48
N SER A 44 -4.66 6.86 15.09
CA SER A 44 -4.80 5.41 15.03
C SER A 44 -4.55 4.80 16.41
N THR A 45 -5.50 4.01 16.93
CA THR A 45 -5.28 3.22 18.16
C THR A 45 -4.67 1.85 17.91
N VAL A 46 -4.48 1.47 16.64
CA VAL A 46 -4.04 0.13 16.23
C VAL A 46 -2.53 0.06 15.99
N PHE A 47 -1.93 1.14 15.48
CA PHE A 47 -0.50 1.23 15.23
C PHE A 47 -0.02 2.68 15.40
N ASP A 48 0.52 2.99 16.58
CA ASP A 48 1.17 4.27 16.90
C ASP A 48 2.30 4.12 17.94
N PRO A 49 3.35 3.32 17.66
CA PRO A 49 4.37 2.97 18.65
C PRO A 49 5.40 4.07 18.92
N MET A 50 5.42 5.16 18.13
CA MET A 50 6.34 6.31 18.31
C MET A 50 7.85 5.92 18.42
N ASP A 51 8.24 4.76 17.87
CA ASP A 51 9.57 4.15 18.05
C ASP A 51 10.36 4.00 16.72
N GLY A 52 9.85 4.58 15.64
CA GLY A 52 10.44 4.47 14.30
C GLY A 52 10.09 3.16 13.55
N SER A 53 9.31 2.27 14.14
CA SER A 53 8.72 1.16 13.40
C SER A 53 7.67 1.66 12.40
N ARG A 54 7.41 0.84 11.37
CA ARG A 54 6.50 1.17 10.27
C ARG A 54 5.52 0.03 10.00
N LEU A 55 4.37 0.39 9.45
CA LEU A 55 3.38 -0.54 8.91
C LEU A 55 3.38 -0.42 7.38
N ASP A 56 3.44 -1.56 6.70
CA ASP A 56 3.31 -1.64 5.25
C ASP A 56 2.03 -2.43 4.91
N VAL A 57 1.22 -1.91 3.99
CA VAL A 57 0.05 -2.62 3.44
C VAL A 57 0.01 -2.49 1.92
N ASN A 58 -0.49 -3.53 1.25
CA ASN A 58 -0.62 -3.55 -0.20
C ASN A 58 -2.10 -3.54 -0.60
N VAL A 59 -2.46 -2.78 -1.63
CA VAL A 59 -3.77 -2.89 -2.29
C VAL A 59 -3.54 -3.10 -3.78
N CYS A 60 -4.07 -4.19 -4.33
CA CYS A 60 -3.93 -4.49 -5.75
C CYS A 60 -4.74 -3.54 -6.62
N ASP A 61 -4.32 -3.35 -7.86
CA ASP A 61 -4.93 -2.41 -8.80
C ASP A 61 -6.42 -2.70 -9.01
N ASP A 62 -6.79 -3.98 -9.18
CA ASP A 62 -8.19 -4.40 -9.29
C ASP A 62 -9.06 -3.88 -8.13
N CYS A 63 -8.54 -3.92 -6.89
CA CYS A 63 -9.27 -3.48 -5.71
C CYS A 63 -9.30 -1.97 -5.56
N LEU A 64 -8.22 -1.30 -5.96
CA LEU A 64 -8.10 0.15 -6.02
C LEU A 64 -9.12 0.72 -7.02
N THR A 65 -9.11 0.24 -8.25
CA THR A 65 -10.04 0.66 -9.30
C THR A 65 -11.49 0.35 -8.92
N ALA A 66 -11.78 -0.85 -8.38
CA ALA A 66 -13.13 -1.23 -7.98
C ALA A 66 -13.70 -0.40 -6.82
N ARG A 67 -12.86 0.32 -6.07
CA ARG A 67 -13.25 1.15 -4.91
C ARG A 67 -12.87 2.62 -5.11
N ARG A 68 -12.80 3.07 -6.37
CA ARG A 68 -12.37 4.43 -6.71
C ARG A 68 -13.22 5.54 -6.12
N ASP A 69 -14.47 5.24 -5.82
CA ASP A 69 -15.41 6.10 -5.10
C ASP A 69 -15.00 6.39 -3.65
N ARG A 70 -14.01 5.64 -3.10
CA ARG A 70 -13.54 5.74 -1.71
C ARG A 70 -12.12 6.28 -1.57
N VAL A 71 -11.54 6.76 -2.67
CA VAL A 71 -10.16 7.26 -2.71
C VAL A 71 -10.18 8.67 -3.29
N LEU A 72 -9.46 9.58 -2.64
CA LEU A 72 -9.29 10.94 -3.15
C LEU A 72 -7.97 11.02 -3.94
N HIS A 73 -8.06 11.43 -5.20
CA HIS A 73 -6.91 11.87 -5.96
C HIS A 73 -6.73 13.37 -5.74
N ILE A 74 -5.66 13.75 -5.06
CA ILE A 74 -5.30 15.15 -4.79
C ILE A 74 -4.08 15.46 -5.65
N ALA A 75 -4.20 16.44 -6.54
CA ALA A 75 -3.11 16.89 -7.38
C ALA A 75 -2.01 17.56 -6.53
N HIS A 76 -0.82 17.75 -7.13
CA HIS A 76 0.31 18.36 -6.43
C HIS A 76 0.00 19.77 -5.89
N ASP A 77 -0.93 20.49 -6.53
CA ASP A 77 -1.36 21.83 -6.15
C ASP A 77 -2.48 21.84 -5.08
N GLY A 78 -2.86 20.65 -4.58
CA GLY A 78 -3.91 20.47 -3.58
C GLY A 78 -5.33 20.33 -4.17
N THR A 79 -5.49 20.43 -5.49
CA THR A 79 -6.82 20.33 -6.12
C THR A 79 -7.33 18.89 -6.11
N LEU A 80 -8.61 18.71 -5.77
CA LEU A 80 -9.29 17.43 -5.94
C LEU A 80 -9.47 17.11 -7.42
N GLN A 81 -8.96 15.96 -7.86
CA GLN A 81 -9.12 15.46 -9.22
C GLN A 81 -9.98 14.21 -9.28
N PRO A 82 -10.76 14.02 -10.36
CA PRO A 82 -11.38 12.74 -10.64
C PRO A 82 -10.30 11.66 -10.76
N TRP A 83 -10.51 10.51 -10.12
CA TRP A 83 -9.61 9.38 -10.25
C TRP A 83 -10.06 8.45 -11.37
N GLY A 84 -9.16 8.15 -12.32
CA GLY A 84 -9.43 7.22 -13.41
C GLY A 84 -10.37 7.79 -14.48
N VAL A 85 -10.18 9.06 -14.84
CA VAL A 85 -10.67 9.60 -16.12
C VAL A 85 -9.52 9.49 -17.12
N ASP A 86 -9.74 8.64 -18.13
CA ASP A 86 -8.85 8.48 -19.29
C ASP A 86 -8.85 9.74 -20.17
#